data_AF-A0AAU7MER5-F1
#
_entry.id   AF-A0AAU7MER5-F1
#
_cell.length_a   1.000
_cell.length_b   1.000
_cell.length_c   1.000
_cell.angle_alpha   90.00
_cell.angle_beta   90.00
_cell.angle_gamma   90.00
#
_symmetry.space_group_name_H-M   'P 1'
#
loop_
_entity.id
_entity.type
_entity.pdbx_description
1 polymer ?
#
loop_
_entity_poly.entity_id
_entity_poly.type
_entity_poly.pdbx_seq_one_letter_code
_entity_poly.pdbx_strand_id
1 'polypeptide(L)'
;MTVTAHDTGRQQIVSAIVTALEEVLGQELTDVTEQTRLFDDLSLDSTSVLGLLMALEDALDMQVDPEGLEQSHLETVGSLAAFIAESR
;
A
#
# COMPACT_ATOMS: atom_id res chain seq x y z
N MET A 1 20.48 -6.28 19.20
CA MET A 1 19.79 -5.64 18.06
C MET A 1 18.36 -6.14 18.06
N THR A 2 17.52 -5.55 18.91
CA THR A 2 16.11 -5.91 19.06
C THR A 2 15.31 -5.12 18.03
N VAL A 3 15.14 -5.69 16.83
CA VAL A 3 13.98 -5.33 16.01
C VAL A 3 12.77 -5.84 16.79
N THR A 4 12.11 -4.90 17.43
CA THR A 4 10.80 -5.09 18.07
C THR A 4 9.84 -5.61 17.02
N ALA A 5 9.15 -6.71 17.33
CA ALA A 5 8.23 -7.42 16.43
C ALA A 5 7.09 -6.56 15.82
N HIS A 6 6.92 -5.30 16.27
CA HIS A 6 6.01 -4.31 15.67
C HIS A 6 6.53 -3.70 14.35
N ASP A 7 7.85 -3.62 14.14
CA ASP A 7 8.40 -2.97 12.93
C ASP A 7 8.32 -3.89 11.70
N THR A 8 8.41 -5.20 11.92
CA THR A 8 8.34 -6.22 10.86
C THR A 8 6.99 -6.23 10.14
N GLY A 9 5.88 -6.10 10.87
CA GLY A 9 4.54 -6.14 10.27
C GLY A 9 4.31 -4.98 9.30
N ARG A 10 4.69 -3.76 9.70
CA ARG A 10 4.56 -2.56 8.86
C ARG A 10 5.49 -2.59 7.66
N GLN A 11 6.73 -3.03 7.83
CA GLN A 11 7.68 -3.22 6.71
C GLN A 11 7.20 -4.27 5.70
N GLN A 12 6.58 -5.36 6.17
CA GLN A 12 5.98 -6.36 5.30
C GLN A 12 4.80 -5.80 4.51
N ILE A 13 3.94 -5.00 5.15
CA ILE A 13 2.81 -4.34 4.48
C ILE A 13 3.33 -3.36 3.42
N VAL A 14 4.30 -2.51 3.75
CA VAL A 14 4.90 -1.58 2.78
C VAL A 14 5.51 -2.34 1.60
N SER A 15 6.23 -3.45 1.86
CA SER A 15 6.80 -4.27 0.78
C SER A 15 5.72 -4.87 -0.12
N ALA A 16 4.61 -5.35 0.45
CA ALA A 16 3.47 -5.87 -0.32
C ALA A 16 2.79 -4.77 -1.16
N ILE A 17 2.65 -3.56 -0.60
CA ILE A 17 2.13 -2.39 -1.32
C ILE A 17 3.04 -2.04 -2.49
N VAL A 18 4.36 -2.01 -2.30
CA VAL A 18 5.30 -1.73 -3.39
C VAL A 18 5.16 -2.77 -4.50
N THR A 19 5.15 -4.06 -4.18
CA THR A 19 4.97 -5.11 -5.18
C THR A 19 3.63 -4.99 -5.93
N ALA A 20 2.53 -4.74 -5.21
CA ALA A 20 1.22 -4.55 -5.84
C ALA A 20 1.19 -3.29 -6.73
N LEU A 21 1.87 -2.20 -6.33
CA LEU A 21 2.03 -1.01 -7.15
C LEU A 21 2.83 -1.30 -8.42
N GLU A 22 3.92 -2.07 -8.33
CA GLU A 22 4.74 -2.46 -9.48
C GLU A 22 3.93 -3.27 -10.51
N GLU A 23 3.08 -4.18 -10.03
CA GLU A 23 2.19 -4.97 -10.88
C GLU A 23 1.15 -4.11 -11.59
N VAL A 24 0.52 -3.19 -10.87
CA VAL A 24 -0.53 -2.30 -11.41
C VAL A 24 0.05 -1.26 -12.37
N LEU A 25 1.19 -0.66 -12.03
CA LEU A 25 1.87 0.35 -12.85
C LEU A 25 2.71 -0.28 -13.97
N GLY A 26 2.97 -1.58 -13.90
CA GLY A 26 3.80 -2.31 -14.86
C GLY A 26 5.25 -1.85 -14.91
N GLN A 27 5.78 -1.34 -13.80
CA GLN A 27 7.15 -0.82 -13.69
C GLN A 27 7.74 -1.09 -12.31
N GLU A 28 9.06 -1.27 -12.21
CA GLU A 28 9.77 -1.41 -10.94
C GLU A 28 9.83 -0.06 -10.18
N LEU A 29 9.62 -0.13 -8.86
CA LEU A 29 9.51 1.01 -7.97
C LEU A 29 10.63 0.97 -6.92
N THR A 30 11.84 1.32 -7.33
CA THR A 30 13.05 1.22 -6.49
C THR A 30 13.17 2.29 -5.40
N ASP A 31 12.54 3.46 -5.58
CA ASP A 31 12.66 4.63 -4.70
C ASP A 31 11.36 4.98 -3.95
N VAL A 32 10.46 4.00 -3.81
CA VAL A 32 9.20 4.21 -3.09
C VAL A 32 9.43 4.13 -1.58
N THR A 33 8.94 5.15 -0.89
CA THR A 33 9.02 5.28 0.57
C THR A 33 7.63 5.54 1.15
N GLU A 34 7.50 5.49 2.47
CA GLU A 34 6.25 5.83 3.16
C GLU A 34 5.77 7.26 2.86
N GLN A 35 6.66 8.17 2.47
CA GLN A 35 6.33 9.56 2.12
C GLN A 35 5.96 9.74 0.65
N THR A 36 6.12 8.70 -0.18
CA THR A 36 5.79 8.76 -1.60
C THR A 36 4.29 8.92 -1.77
N ARG A 37 3.88 9.94 -2.53
CA ARG A 37 2.48 10.22 -2.80
C ARG A 37 1.96 9.36 -3.93
N LEU A 38 0.89 8.63 -3.67
CA LEU A 38 0.30 7.68 -4.62
C LEU A 38 -0.23 8.41 -5.87
N PHE A 39 -1.02 9.46 -5.68
CA PHE A 39 -1.59 10.24 -6.78
C PHE A 39 -0.60 11.18 -7.44
N ASP A 40 0.23 11.87 -6.66
CA ASP A 40 1.11 12.92 -7.21
C ASP A 40 2.42 12.38 -7.77
N ASP A 41 3.08 11.46 -7.06
CA ASP A 41 4.40 10.96 -7.44
C ASP A 41 4.31 9.71 -8.33
N LEU A 42 3.30 8.86 -8.10
CA LEU A 42 3.07 7.63 -8.88
C LEU A 42 1.97 7.75 -9.93
N SER A 43 1.29 8.90 -10.01
CA SER A 43 0.20 9.15 -10.99
C SER A 43 -0.88 8.06 -10.96
N LEU A 44 -1.27 7.60 -9.76
CA LEU A 44 -2.31 6.59 -9.61
C LEU A 44 -3.67 7.11 -10.08
N ASP A 45 -4.28 6.40 -11.01
CA ASP A 45 -5.67 6.63 -11.43
C ASP A 45 -6.66 5.83 -10.58
N SER A 46 -7.94 6.20 -10.60
CA SER A 46 -9.01 5.48 -9.90
C SER A 46 -9.12 4.00 -10.29
N THR A 47 -8.86 3.66 -11.56
CA THR A 47 -8.79 2.27 -12.04
C THR A 47 -7.62 1.53 -11.41
N SER A 48 -6.46 2.18 -11.36
CA SER A 48 -5.23 1.63 -10.80
C SER A 48 -5.32 1.47 -9.29
N VAL A 49 -6.03 2.37 -8.59
CA VAL A 49 -6.36 2.21 -7.16
C VAL A 49 -7.15 0.93 -6.93
N LEU A 50 -8.20 0.67 -7.72
CA LEU A 50 -8.98 -0.56 -7.56
C LEU A 50 -8.13 -1.81 -7.84
N GLY A 51 -7.27 -1.77 -8.86
CA GLY A 51 -6.30 -2.85 -9.14
C GLY A 51 -5.32 -3.07 -7.99
N LEU A 52 -4.83 -1.99 -7.38
CA LEU A 52 -3.93 -2.03 -6.23
C LEU A 52 -4.61 -2.70 -5.02
N LEU A 53 -5.85 -2.35 -4.74
CA LEU A 53 -6.62 -2.96 -3.65
C LEU A 53 -6.78 -4.46 -3.88
N MET A 54 -7.19 -4.88 -5.08
CA MET A 54 -7.34 -6.31 -5.41
C MET A 54 -6.01 -7.08 -5.30
N ALA A 55 -4.91 -6.51 -5.79
CA ALA A 55 -3.58 -7.13 -5.67
C ALA A 55 -3.12 -7.23 -4.21
N LEU A 56 -3.44 -6.23 -3.39
CA LEU A 56 -3.14 -6.23 -1.96
C LEU A 56 -3.96 -7.25 -1.18
N GLU A 57 -5.25 -7.39 -1.50
CA GLU A 57 -6.14 -8.42 -0.94
C GLU A 57 -5.58 -9.83 -1.21
N ASP A 58 -5.14 -10.10 -2.44
CA ASP A 58 -4.54 -11.38 -2.81
C ASP A 58 -3.18 -11.60 -2.14
N ALA A 59 -2.32 -10.58 -2.12
CA ALA A 59 -0.97 -10.68 -1.54
C ALA A 59 -0.98 -10.85 -0.01
N LEU A 60 -1.95 -10.24 0.68
CA LEU A 60 -2.05 -10.25 2.14
C LEU A 60 -3.12 -11.22 2.67
N ASP A 61 -3.81 -11.93 1.77
CA ASP A 61 -4.94 -12.83 2.05
C ASP A 61 -5.99 -12.16 2.96
N MET A 62 -6.37 -10.94 2.60
CA MET A 62 -7.29 -10.10 3.38
C MET A 62 -8.35 -9.45 2.48
N GLN A 63 -9.35 -8.82 3.10
CA GLN A 63 -10.36 -8.03 2.41
C GLN A 63 -10.25 -6.57 2.81
N VAL A 64 -10.14 -5.69 1.82
CA VAL A 64 -10.09 -4.25 2.04
C VAL A 64 -11.50 -3.70 1.84
N ASP A 65 -12.03 -3.02 2.85
CA ASP A 65 -13.32 -2.35 2.73
C ASP A 65 -13.16 -0.99 2.02
N PRO A 66 -13.66 -0.83 0.77
CA PRO A 66 -13.61 0.43 0.08
C PRO A 66 -14.51 1.50 0.71
N GLU A 67 -15.49 1.15 1.55
CA GLU A 67 -16.35 2.13 2.22
C GLU A 67 -15.59 2.92 3.30
N GLY A 68 -14.59 2.28 3.95
CA GLY A 68 -13.68 2.92 4.92
C GLY A 68 -12.46 3.59 4.27
N LEU A 69 -12.31 3.47 2.96
CA LEU A 69 -11.15 3.97 2.23
C LEU A 69 -11.34 5.45 1.86
N GLU A 70 -10.74 6.34 2.64
CA GLU A 70 -10.73 7.77 2.38
C GLU A 70 -9.54 8.20 1.52
N GLN A 71 -9.63 9.40 0.92
CA GLN A 71 -8.53 9.99 0.15
C GLN A 71 -7.25 10.18 0.98
N SER A 72 -7.38 10.40 2.29
CA SER A 72 -6.26 10.49 3.24
C SER A 72 -5.48 9.18 3.36
N HIS A 73 -6.15 8.03 3.29
CA HIS A 73 -5.52 6.71 3.31
C HIS A 73 -4.74 6.44 2.02
N LEU A 74 -5.20 6.99 0.90
CA LEU A 74 -4.53 6.90 -0.39
C LEU A 74 -3.60 8.08 -0.69
N GLU A 75 -3.29 8.94 0.28
CA GLU A 75 -2.42 10.09 0.06
C GLU A 75 -0.97 9.64 -0.17
N THR A 76 -0.48 8.74 0.68
CA THR A 76 0.88 8.21 0.64
C THR A 76 0.92 6.70 0.88
N VAL A 77 2.03 6.08 0.51
CA VAL A 77 2.28 4.66 0.81
C VAL A 77 2.21 4.37 2.32
N GLY A 78 2.70 5.30 3.15
CA GLY A 78 2.63 5.18 4.61
C GLY A 78 1.20 5.22 5.12
N SER A 79 0.37 6.12 4.58
CA SER A 79 -1.07 6.20 4.92
C SER A 79 -1.80 4.90 4.58
N LEU A 80 -1.53 4.33 3.40
CA LEU A 80 -2.14 3.07 2.96
C LEU A 80 -1.66 1.90 3.83
N ALA A 81 -0.38 1.86 4.16
CA ALA A 81 0.18 0.86 5.06
C ALA A 81 -0.42 0.93 6.46
N ALA A 82 -0.67 2.13 6.98
CA ALA A 82 -1.33 2.33 8.26
C ALA A 82 -2.77 1.82 8.23
N PHE A 83 -3.53 2.18 7.19
CA PHE A 83 -4.90 1.70 7.00
C PHE A 83 -4.99 0.17 6.94
N ILE A 84 -4.09 -0.48 6.20
CA ILE A 84 -4.00 -1.95 6.13
C ILE A 84 -3.61 -2.56 7.48
N ALA A 85 -2.68 -1.94 8.21
CA ALA A 85 -2.29 -2.40 9.54
C ALA A 85 -3.44 -2.32 10.55
N GLU A 86 -4.31 -1.32 10.43
CA GLU A 86 -5.51 -1.15 11.27
C GLU A 86 -6.66 -2.07 10.86
N SER A 87 -6.73 -2.47 9.58
CA SER A 87 -7.78 -3.35 9.06
C SER A 87 -7.54 -4.84 9.36
N ARG A 88 -6.53 -5.18 10.15
CA ARG A 88 -6.06 -6.55 10.41
C ARG A 88 -6.49 -7.12 11.77
#